data_AF-A0AAV9IKW8-F1
#
_entry.id   AF-A0AAV9IKW8-F1
#
_cell.length_a   1.000
_cell.length_b   1.000
_cell.length_c   1.000
_cell.angle_alpha   90.00
_cell.angle_beta   90.00
_cell.angle_gamma   90.00
#
_symmetry.space_group_name_H-M   'P 1'
#
loop_
_entity.id
_entity.type
_entity.pdbx_description
1 polymer ?
#
loop_
_entity_poly.entity_id
_entity_poly.type
_entity_poly.pdbx_seq_one_letter_code
_entity_poly.pdbx_strand_id
1 'polypeptide(L)'
;MANLRNAALRPLFENIFPADIVVFINDVFFCASDLAQSIEHLQRGANMVCGLDFDKRISFYDTWVARDLSGKALNNRQKCDMFPSVEDRKLCLQGGCVPVYSCWNGIVAFQAWPLTEHRLRFRLADATSNECPCSECTLFCKDLWNVGAKNICIDSRLRVSYESKVFPMAREFMNSSSSRMDTEELFINVTKPEKFLCEPLNLSSTNLHPFRKQAYWSSTD
;
A
#
# COMPACT_ATOMS: atom_id res chain seq x y z
N MET A 1 6.03 -6.09 11.83
CA MET A 1 5.64 -5.25 12.99
C MET A 1 4.19 -5.48 13.49
N ALA A 2 3.58 -6.64 13.21
CA ALA A 2 2.16 -6.87 13.46
C ALA A 2 1.67 -6.55 14.88
N ASN A 3 2.35 -7.08 15.91
CA ASN A 3 1.96 -6.88 17.31
C ASN A 3 1.95 -5.40 17.72
N LEU A 4 2.90 -4.60 17.24
CA LEU A 4 2.95 -3.17 17.58
C LEU A 4 1.83 -2.39 16.90
N ARG A 5 1.53 -2.69 15.63
CA ARG A 5 0.40 -2.06 14.91
C ARG A 5 -0.93 -2.38 15.58
N ASN A 6 -1.12 -3.64 15.97
CA ASN A 6 -2.32 -4.05 16.72
C ASN A 6 -2.40 -3.37 18.09
N ALA A 7 -1.28 -3.20 18.79
CA ALA A 7 -1.26 -2.47 20.06
C ALA A 7 -1.65 -1.00 19.88
N ALA A 8 -1.17 -0.34 18.82
CA ALA A 8 -1.54 1.05 18.50
C ALA A 8 -3.03 1.20 18.15
N LEU A 9 -3.64 0.17 17.56
CA LEU A 9 -5.06 0.15 17.20
C LEU A 9 -6.00 -0.30 18.32
N ARG A 10 -5.48 -0.64 19.50
CA ARG A 10 -6.29 -1.10 20.63
C ARG A 10 -7.46 -0.15 20.98
N PRO A 11 -7.28 1.20 21.02
CA PRO A 11 -8.40 2.10 21.31
C PRO A 11 -9.56 1.98 20.32
N LEU A 12 -9.28 1.67 19.05
CA LEU A 12 -10.30 1.40 18.04
C LEU A 12 -10.98 0.04 18.29
N PHE A 13 -10.19 -1.00 18.58
CA PHE A 13 -10.71 -2.35 18.83
C PHE A 13 -11.60 -2.46 20.08
N GLU A 14 -11.28 -1.66 21.10
CA GLU A 14 -12.02 -1.60 22.36
C GLU A 14 -13.15 -0.56 22.34
N ASN A 15 -13.39 0.07 21.18
CA ASN A 15 -14.40 1.13 21.00
C ASN A 15 -14.25 2.31 21.97
N ILE A 16 -13.01 2.59 22.41
CA ILE A 16 -12.65 3.74 23.23
C ILE A 16 -12.56 5.00 22.36
N PHE A 17 -12.04 4.84 21.14
CA PHE A 17 -11.95 5.90 20.14
C PHE A 17 -12.56 5.40 18.82
N PRO A 18 -13.84 5.69 18.54
CA PRO A 18 -14.43 5.36 17.25
C PRO A 18 -13.82 6.26 16.18
N ALA A 19 -13.40 5.64 15.07
CA ALA A 19 -12.84 6.34 13.92
C ALA A 19 -13.33 5.68 12.64
N ASP A 20 -13.63 6.48 11.62
CA ASP A 20 -13.99 5.99 10.29
C ASP A 20 -12.75 5.71 9.43
N ILE A 21 -11.66 6.43 9.69
CA ILE A 21 -10.42 6.37 8.92
C ILE A 21 -9.24 6.22 9.86
N VAL A 22 -8.35 5.29 9.53
CA VAL A 22 -7.07 5.09 10.21
C VAL A 22 -5.96 5.58 9.29
N VAL A 23 -5.02 6.35 9.84
CA VAL A 23 -3.80 6.78 9.14
C VAL A 23 -2.59 6.29 9.89
N PHE A 24 -1.72 5.56 9.20
CA PHE A 24 -0.37 5.25 9.67
C PHE A 24 0.65 6.10 8.92
N ILE A 25 1.54 6.72 9.68
CA ILE A 25 2.64 7.53 9.16
C ILE A 25 3.92 6.99 9.77
N ASN A 26 4.88 6.64 8.92
CA ASN A 26 6.24 6.30 9.36
C ASN A 26 7.02 7.59 9.71
N ASP A 27 8.33 7.46 9.93
CA ASP A 27 9.29 8.55 10.11
C ASP A 27 9.63 9.29 8.80
N VAL A 28 8.60 9.71 8.07
CA VAL A 28 8.72 10.35 6.75
C VAL A 28 8.36 11.83 6.77
N PHE A 29 8.98 12.59 5.87
CA PHE A 29 8.55 13.92 5.47
C PHE A 29 7.41 13.81 4.46
N PHE A 30 6.34 14.57 4.67
CA PHE A 30 5.15 14.60 3.82
C PHE A 30 4.46 15.98 3.91
N CYS A 31 3.56 16.27 2.95
CA CYS A 31 2.71 17.46 3.01
C CYS A 31 1.31 17.09 3.51
N ALA A 32 0.82 17.81 4.51
CA ALA A 32 -0.52 17.60 5.06
C ALA A 32 -1.64 17.81 4.02
N SER A 33 -1.46 18.74 3.08
CA SER A 33 -2.39 18.97 1.96
C SER A 33 -2.51 17.76 1.04
N ASP A 34 -1.41 17.02 0.85
CA ASP A 34 -1.35 15.89 -0.05
C ASP A 34 -2.05 14.70 0.64
N LEU A 35 -1.82 14.51 1.95
CA LEU A 35 -2.54 13.52 2.76
C LEU A 35 -4.05 13.78 2.81
N ALA A 36 -4.46 15.04 3.02
CA ALA A 36 -5.88 15.41 3.05
C ALA A 36 -6.58 15.07 1.71
N GLN A 37 -5.93 15.37 0.58
CA GLN A 37 -6.44 15.00 -0.74
C GLN A 37 -6.50 13.48 -0.95
N SER A 38 -5.55 12.72 -0.42
CA SER A 38 -5.60 11.26 -0.49
C SER A 38 -6.75 10.66 0.32
N ILE A 39 -7.11 11.29 1.44
CA ILE A 39 -8.29 10.91 2.24
C ILE A 39 -9.60 11.11 1.46
N GLU A 40 -9.68 12.09 0.57
CA GLU A 40 -10.86 12.29 -0.29
C GLU A 40 -11.12 11.07 -1.20
N HIS A 41 -10.08 10.33 -1.61
CA HIS A 41 -10.27 9.08 -2.36
C HIS A 41 -11.03 8.03 -1.53
N LEU A 42 -10.84 7.98 -0.20
CA LEU A 42 -11.57 7.07 0.68
C LEU A 42 -13.08 7.40 0.73
N GLN A 43 -13.41 8.70 0.65
CA GLN A 43 -14.80 9.16 0.59
C GLN A 43 -15.44 8.87 -0.77
N ARG A 44 -14.63 8.72 -1.82
CA ARG A 44 -15.03 8.37 -3.19
C ARG A 44 -14.95 6.87 -3.49
N GLY A 45 -14.90 6.03 -2.46
CA GLY A 45 -15.02 4.58 -2.59
C GLY A 45 -13.70 3.80 -2.54
N ALA A 46 -12.54 4.45 -2.37
CA ALA A 46 -11.32 3.74 -2.02
C ALA A 46 -11.43 3.14 -0.61
N ASN A 47 -10.82 1.98 -0.38
CA ASN A 47 -10.73 1.36 0.94
C ASN A 47 -9.38 1.60 1.60
N MET A 48 -8.32 1.80 0.81
CA MET A 48 -6.96 2.04 1.30
C MET A 48 -6.18 2.84 0.26
N VAL A 49 -5.46 3.86 0.71
CA VAL A 49 -4.66 4.77 -0.12
C VAL A 49 -3.28 4.91 0.48
N CYS A 50 -2.25 4.58 -0.30
CA CYS A 50 -0.85 4.70 0.11
C CYS A 50 -0.15 5.85 -0.62
N GLY A 51 0.94 6.35 -0.03
CA GLY A 51 1.82 7.31 -0.67
C GLY A 51 2.85 6.68 -1.64
N LEU A 52 3.63 7.53 -2.29
CA LEU A 52 4.85 7.17 -3.02
C LEU A 52 6.08 7.54 -2.18
N ASP A 53 6.82 6.52 -1.78
CA ASP A 53 8.02 6.63 -0.96
C ASP A 53 9.29 6.66 -1.82
N PHE A 54 10.12 7.69 -1.68
CA PHE A 54 11.30 7.94 -2.51
C PHE A 54 12.62 7.84 -1.74
N ASP A 55 13.57 7.11 -2.34
CA ASP A 55 14.96 7.01 -1.89
C ASP A 55 15.82 8.22 -2.35
N LYS A 56 17.09 8.24 -1.93
CA LYS A 56 18.09 9.27 -2.32
C LYS A 56 18.28 9.44 -3.83
N ARG A 57 17.90 8.46 -4.63
CA ARG A 57 18.01 8.48 -6.10
C ARG A 57 16.69 8.93 -6.74
N ILE A 58 15.70 9.37 -5.96
CA ILE A 58 14.35 9.69 -6.43
C ILE A 58 13.70 8.48 -7.12
N SER A 59 14.08 7.28 -6.69
CA SER A 59 13.46 6.03 -7.11
C SER A 59 12.47 5.56 -6.05
N PHE A 60 11.41 4.86 -6.49
CA PHE A 60 10.47 4.21 -5.58
C PHE A 60 11.19 3.25 -4.64
N TYR A 61 11.09 3.50 -3.34
CA TYR A 61 11.84 2.78 -2.32
C TYR A 61 11.18 1.45 -1.94
N ASP A 62 9.90 1.50 -1.58
CA ASP A 62 9.22 0.46 -0.81
C ASP A 62 8.59 -0.63 -1.71
N THR A 63 9.45 -1.28 -2.51
CA THR A 63 9.06 -2.31 -3.49
C THR A 63 8.61 -3.63 -2.87
N TRP A 64 9.03 -3.93 -1.64
CA TRP A 64 8.82 -5.24 -1.01
C TRP A 64 7.38 -5.48 -0.54
N VAL A 65 6.58 -4.43 -0.36
CA VAL A 65 5.15 -4.52 0.00
C VAL A 65 4.20 -4.16 -1.14
N ALA A 66 4.71 -3.54 -2.20
CA ALA A 66 3.90 -2.96 -3.26
C ALA A 66 3.69 -3.92 -4.43
N ARG A 67 2.43 -4.19 -4.78
CA ARG A 67 2.06 -5.08 -5.89
C ARG A 67 1.02 -4.41 -6.78
N ASP A 68 1.23 -4.41 -8.09
CA ASP A 68 0.25 -3.93 -9.04
C ASP A 68 -1.03 -4.79 -8.99
N LEU A 69 -2.08 -4.37 -9.70
CA LEU A 69 -3.35 -5.08 -9.68
C LEU A 69 -3.27 -6.51 -10.26
N SER A 70 -2.22 -6.81 -11.04
CA SER A 70 -1.93 -8.16 -11.55
C SER A 70 -1.12 -9.01 -10.57
N GLY A 71 -0.78 -8.47 -9.40
CA GLY A 71 0.01 -9.13 -8.38
C GLY A 71 1.52 -9.08 -8.60
N LYS A 72 2.03 -8.31 -9.57
CA LYS A 72 3.48 -8.16 -9.82
C LYS A 72 4.10 -7.11 -8.91
N ALA A 73 5.36 -7.29 -8.54
CA ALA A 73 6.08 -6.26 -7.78
C ALA A 73 6.25 -4.97 -8.58
N LEU A 74 6.08 -3.84 -7.89
CA LEU A 74 6.54 -2.55 -8.39
C LEU A 74 8.07 -2.50 -8.34
N ASN A 75 8.67 -1.72 -9.24
CA ASN A 75 10.11 -1.69 -9.42
C ASN A 75 10.75 -0.45 -8.77
N ASN A 76 12.00 -0.56 -8.31
CA ASN A 76 12.80 0.59 -7.88
C ASN A 76 13.23 1.40 -9.11
N ARG A 77 12.33 2.29 -9.54
CA ARG A 77 12.48 3.15 -10.72
C ARG A 77 12.06 4.56 -10.37
N GLN A 78 12.57 5.51 -11.14
CA GLN A 78 12.21 6.91 -11.05
C GLN A 78 10.89 7.17 -11.79
N LYS A 79 10.28 8.31 -11.50
CA LYS A 79 9.03 8.78 -12.10
C LYS A 79 7.94 7.73 -11.89
N CYS A 80 7.07 7.52 -12.87
CA CYS A 80 6.04 6.50 -12.82
C CYS A 80 6.51 5.13 -13.34
N ASP A 81 7.78 4.97 -13.75
CA ASP A 81 8.27 3.71 -14.33
C ASP A 81 8.34 2.54 -13.32
N MET A 82 7.98 2.76 -12.06
CA MET A 82 7.82 1.67 -11.08
C MET A 82 6.66 0.74 -11.44
N PHE A 83 5.62 1.26 -12.10
CA PHE A 83 4.44 0.50 -12.51
C PHE A 83 4.74 -0.34 -13.75
N PRO A 84 4.46 -1.66 -13.74
CA PRO A 84 4.67 -2.51 -14.92
C PRO A 84 3.76 -2.15 -16.10
N SER A 85 2.48 -1.83 -15.86
CA SER A 85 1.51 -1.47 -16.89
C SER A 85 1.75 -0.05 -17.43
N VAL A 86 1.52 0.14 -18.74
CA VAL A 86 1.61 1.44 -19.40
C VAL A 86 0.46 2.35 -18.97
N GLU A 87 -0.72 1.78 -18.74
CA GLU A 87 -1.92 2.45 -18.28
C GLU A 87 -1.71 3.01 -16.87
N ASP A 88 -1.16 2.20 -15.96
CA ASP A 88 -0.82 2.60 -14.59
C ASP A 88 0.22 3.74 -14.58
N ARG A 89 1.23 3.65 -15.45
CA ARG A 89 2.22 4.73 -15.63
C ARG A 89 1.56 6.03 -16.05
N LYS A 90 0.67 5.97 -17.05
CA LYS A 90 -0.05 7.14 -17.55
C LYS A 90 -0.88 7.78 -16.45
N LEU A 91 -1.60 6.97 -15.68
CA LEU A 91 -2.41 7.44 -14.56
C LEU A 91 -1.58 8.09 -13.46
N CYS A 92 -0.45 7.48 -13.09
CA CYS A 92 0.51 8.06 -12.16
C CYS A 92 1.05 9.42 -12.66
N LEU A 93 1.40 9.54 -13.95
CA LEU A 93 1.91 10.79 -14.53
C LEU A 93 0.86 11.91 -14.54
N GLN A 94 -0.42 11.54 -14.51
CA GLN A 94 -1.56 12.46 -14.43
C GLN A 94 -1.92 12.86 -13.00
N GLY A 95 -1.19 12.39 -11.98
CA GLY A 95 -1.50 12.70 -10.59
C GLY A 95 -2.68 11.91 -10.02
N GLY A 96 -3.04 10.77 -10.63
CA GLY A 96 -4.15 9.93 -10.21
C GLY A 96 -3.81 8.95 -9.07
N CYS A 97 -4.84 8.26 -8.57
CA CYS A 97 -4.68 7.13 -7.65
C CYS A 97 -4.62 5.83 -8.46
N VAL A 98 -3.46 5.17 -8.47
CA VAL A 98 -3.23 3.96 -9.28
C VAL A 98 -3.71 2.72 -8.53
N PRO A 99 -4.66 1.92 -9.06
CA PRO A 99 -5.13 0.71 -8.40
C PRO A 99 -4.02 -0.32 -8.21
N VAL A 100 -3.95 -0.93 -7.03
CA VAL A 100 -2.91 -1.91 -6.67
C VAL A 100 -3.50 -3.05 -5.87
N TYR A 101 -2.83 -4.20 -5.88
CA TYR A 101 -3.17 -5.30 -4.99
C TYR A 101 -2.72 -5.01 -3.55
N SER A 102 -1.52 -4.45 -3.36
CA SER A 102 -1.02 -4.12 -2.02
C SER A 102 -0.09 -2.92 -2.05
N CYS A 103 -0.07 -2.16 -0.95
CA CYS A 103 0.83 -1.03 -0.75
C CYS A 103 0.97 -0.70 0.76
N TRP A 104 1.97 0.10 1.13
CA TRP A 104 2.10 0.67 2.49
C TRP A 104 2.87 2.00 2.45
N ASN A 105 4.08 1.97 1.87
CA ASN A 105 4.79 3.09 1.25
C ASN A 105 4.91 4.38 2.09
N GLY A 106 5.45 4.24 3.31
CA GLY A 106 5.78 5.34 4.22
C GLY A 106 4.57 6.00 4.90
N ILE A 107 3.46 6.15 4.18
CA ILE A 107 2.20 6.69 4.69
C ILE A 107 1.01 5.98 4.04
N VAL A 108 0.02 5.66 4.84
CA VAL A 108 -1.20 5.00 4.38
C VAL A 108 -2.42 5.40 5.18
N ALA A 109 -3.54 5.60 4.49
CA ALA A 109 -4.85 5.83 5.06
C ALA A 109 -5.82 4.75 4.60
N PHE A 110 -6.68 4.24 5.47
CA PHE A 110 -7.69 3.24 5.11
C PHE A 110 -8.95 3.34 5.96
N GLN A 111 -10.05 2.82 5.41
CA GLN A 111 -11.35 2.73 6.07
C GLN A 111 -11.26 1.81 7.29
N ALA A 112 -11.81 2.21 8.43
CA ALA A 112 -11.70 1.48 9.69
C ALA A 112 -12.66 0.29 9.80
N TRP A 113 -13.75 0.27 9.04
CA TRP A 113 -14.79 -0.77 9.11
C TRP A 113 -14.26 -2.22 8.99
N PRO A 114 -13.22 -2.56 8.20
CA PRO A 114 -12.69 -3.93 8.16
C PRO A 114 -12.08 -4.35 9.51
N LEU A 115 -11.55 -3.41 10.28
CA LEU A 115 -10.97 -3.68 11.61
C LEU A 115 -12.04 -3.88 12.68
N THR A 116 -13.16 -3.17 12.59
CA THR A 116 -14.23 -3.16 13.59
C THR A 116 -15.31 -4.20 13.29
N GLU A 117 -15.77 -4.29 12.05
CA GLU A 117 -16.86 -5.18 11.61
C GLU A 117 -16.35 -6.60 11.31
N HIS A 118 -15.21 -6.71 10.61
CA HIS A 118 -14.60 -8.00 10.25
C HIS A 118 -13.46 -8.44 11.17
N ARG A 119 -13.15 -7.64 12.20
CA ARG A 119 -12.12 -7.93 13.21
C ARG A 119 -10.74 -8.22 12.60
N LEU A 120 -10.42 -7.61 11.46
CA LEU A 120 -9.10 -7.78 10.85
C LEU A 120 -8.00 -7.27 11.78
N ARG A 121 -6.86 -7.97 11.77
CA ARG A 121 -5.67 -7.63 12.57
C ARG A 121 -4.44 -7.82 11.72
N PHE A 122 -3.40 -7.04 11.99
CA PHE A 122 -2.09 -7.35 11.43
C PHE A 122 -1.62 -8.70 11.97
N ARG A 123 -1.08 -9.55 11.11
CA ARG A 123 -0.70 -10.92 11.46
C ARG A 123 0.55 -11.36 10.73
N LEU A 124 1.09 -12.49 11.19
CA LEU A 124 2.05 -13.26 10.42
C LEU A 124 1.30 -14.19 9.46
N ALA A 125 2.03 -14.77 8.51
CA ALA A 125 1.46 -15.76 7.63
C ALA A 125 1.04 -17.00 8.40
N ASP A 126 -0.08 -17.58 7.98
CA ASP A 126 -0.55 -18.84 8.53
C ASP A 126 0.29 -20.00 7.97
N ALA A 127 1.06 -20.63 8.86
CA ALA A 127 1.89 -21.76 8.53
C ALA A 127 1.07 -23.03 8.21
N THR A 128 -0.16 -23.14 8.72
CA THR A 128 -1.01 -24.33 8.58
C THR A 128 -1.65 -24.41 7.20
N SER A 129 -2.02 -23.27 6.64
CA SER A 129 -2.52 -23.13 5.26
C SER A 129 -1.40 -23.00 4.22
N ASN A 130 -0.13 -23.06 4.65
CA ASN A 130 1.02 -22.78 3.80
C ASN A 130 0.81 -21.45 3.06
N GLU A 131 0.63 -20.37 3.82
CA GLU A 131 0.53 -19.03 3.27
C GLU A 131 1.92 -18.41 3.05
N CYS A 132 2.00 -17.49 2.07
CA CYS A 132 3.20 -16.69 1.82
C CYS A 132 3.62 -15.92 3.09
N PRO A 133 4.85 -16.13 3.62
CA PRO A 133 5.35 -15.38 4.77
C PRO A 133 5.83 -13.98 4.36
N CYS A 134 4.96 -13.18 3.72
CA CYS A 134 5.26 -11.80 3.35
C CYS A 134 5.09 -10.84 4.54
N SER A 135 5.35 -9.56 4.27
CA SER A 135 5.09 -8.45 5.17
C SER A 135 3.69 -8.50 5.75
N GLU A 136 3.53 -8.13 7.02
CA GLU A 136 2.19 -7.96 7.59
C GLU A 136 1.37 -6.90 6.83
N CYS A 137 2.02 -5.97 6.12
CA CYS A 137 1.34 -4.98 5.28
C CYS A 137 0.72 -5.62 4.04
N THR A 138 1.44 -6.57 3.41
CA THR A 138 0.94 -7.33 2.25
C THR A 138 -0.18 -8.28 2.68
N LEU A 139 -0.02 -8.96 3.83
CA LEU A 139 -1.06 -9.80 4.41
C LEU A 139 -2.30 -8.98 4.79
N PHE A 140 -2.12 -7.79 5.36
CA PHE A 140 -3.22 -6.89 5.66
C PHE A 140 -4.01 -6.50 4.40
N CYS A 141 -3.31 -6.19 3.29
CA CYS A 141 -3.97 -5.96 2.00
C CYS A 141 -4.73 -7.21 1.53
N LYS A 142 -4.10 -8.41 1.58
CA LYS A 142 -4.77 -9.68 1.26
C LYS A 142 -6.07 -9.85 2.06
N ASP A 143 -6.01 -9.59 3.37
CA ASP A 143 -7.16 -9.70 4.26
C ASP A 143 -8.26 -8.67 3.93
N LEU A 144 -7.88 -7.43 3.60
CA LEU A 144 -8.83 -6.42 3.10
C LEU A 144 -9.56 -6.92 1.85
N TRP A 145 -8.82 -7.43 0.87
CA TRP A 145 -9.42 -8.02 -0.32
C TRP A 145 -10.37 -9.19 -0.01
N ASN A 146 -10.02 -10.04 0.95
CA ASN A 146 -10.83 -11.19 1.35
C ASN A 146 -12.16 -10.80 2.01
N VAL A 147 -12.23 -9.64 2.66
CA VAL A 147 -13.48 -9.10 3.23
C VAL A 147 -14.22 -8.13 2.31
N GLY A 148 -13.77 -7.98 1.06
CA GLY A 148 -14.40 -7.11 0.06
C GLY A 148 -13.93 -5.65 0.06
N ALA A 149 -12.95 -5.29 0.89
CA ALA A 149 -12.31 -3.97 0.92
C ALA A 149 -11.24 -3.84 -0.20
N LYS A 150 -11.69 -3.99 -1.46
CA LYS A 150 -10.85 -4.20 -2.65
C LYS A 150 -10.22 -2.96 -3.28
N ASN A 151 -10.76 -1.78 -3.02
CA ASN A 151 -10.36 -0.56 -3.74
C ASN A 151 -9.10 0.06 -3.12
N ILE A 152 -7.96 -0.61 -3.30
CA ILE A 152 -6.64 -0.18 -2.80
C ILE A 152 -5.91 0.57 -3.92
N CYS A 153 -5.35 1.74 -3.63
CA CYS A 153 -4.59 2.52 -4.61
C CYS A 153 -3.39 3.25 -4.02
N ILE A 154 -2.46 3.66 -4.89
CA ILE A 154 -1.34 4.55 -4.57
C ILE A 154 -1.65 5.93 -5.13
N ASP A 155 -1.74 6.96 -4.28
CA ASP A 155 -1.93 8.34 -4.72
C ASP A 155 -0.57 8.93 -5.12
N SER A 156 -0.41 9.19 -6.42
CA SER A 156 0.83 9.73 -6.98
C SER A 156 1.17 11.17 -6.54
N ARG A 157 0.23 11.86 -5.86
CA ARG A 157 0.42 13.17 -5.25
C ARG A 157 0.93 13.08 -3.81
N LEU A 158 0.63 11.99 -3.10
CA LEU A 158 1.08 11.77 -1.73
C LEU A 158 2.52 11.26 -1.72
N ARG A 159 3.47 12.18 -1.89
CA ARG A 159 4.89 11.86 -2.01
C ARG A 159 5.55 11.99 -0.64
N VAL A 160 6.36 11.01 -0.28
CA VAL A 160 7.05 10.96 1.00
C VAL A 160 8.51 10.56 0.84
N SER A 161 9.31 10.88 1.84
CA SER A 161 10.70 10.45 1.93
C SER A 161 11.17 10.51 3.38
N TYR A 162 12.08 9.62 3.77
CA TYR A 162 12.73 9.65 5.09
C TYR A 162 13.77 10.78 5.23
N GLU A 163 14.17 11.42 4.13
CA GLU A 163 15.22 12.42 4.13
C GLU A 163 14.71 13.81 3.77
N SER A 164 15.00 14.78 4.65
CA SER A 164 14.57 16.17 4.48
C SER A 164 15.08 16.82 3.19
N LYS A 165 16.24 16.39 2.68
CA LYS A 165 16.82 16.87 1.42
C LYS A 165 16.18 16.24 0.18
N VAL A 166 15.66 15.02 0.33
CA VAL A 166 15.06 14.24 -0.77
C VAL A 166 13.60 14.64 -0.95
N PHE A 167 12.88 14.93 0.13
CA PHE A 167 11.46 15.26 0.09
C PHE A 167 11.11 16.42 -0.87
N PRO A 168 11.77 17.59 -0.85
CA PRO A 168 11.52 18.65 -1.82
C PRO A 168 11.75 18.21 -3.26
N MET A 169 12.83 17.44 -3.51
CA MET A 169 13.15 16.92 -4.85
C MET A 169 12.09 15.95 -5.35
N ALA A 170 11.60 15.04 -4.50
CA ALA A 170 10.54 14.11 -4.84
C ALA A 170 9.24 14.84 -5.23
N ARG A 171 8.93 15.95 -4.55
CA ARG A 171 7.78 16.79 -4.90
C ARG A 171 7.95 17.49 -6.24
N GLU A 172 9.11 18.08 -6.51
CA GLU A 172 9.35 18.78 -7.78
C GLU A 172 9.40 17.82 -8.98
N PHE A 173 10.05 16.68 -8.81
CA PHE A 173 10.34 15.72 -9.88
C PHE A 173 9.09 15.12 -10.55
N MET A 174 7.97 15.09 -9.82
CA MET A 174 6.70 14.50 -10.25
C MET A 174 5.61 15.54 -10.53
N ASN A 175 5.93 16.84 -10.54
CA ASN A 175 4.97 17.86 -10.93
C ASN A 175 4.75 17.84 -12.45
N SER A 176 3.60 17.34 -12.89
CA SER A 176 3.14 17.51 -14.27
C SER A 176 2.20 18.72 -14.37
N SER A 177 2.33 19.49 -15.45
CA SER A 177 1.48 20.64 -15.78
C SER A 177 0.09 20.23 -16.30
N SER A 178 -0.28 18.95 -16.17
CA SER A 178 -1.46 18.37 -16.81
C SER A 178 -2.74 18.63 -16.00
N SER A 179 -3.85 18.76 -16.72
CA SER A 179 -5.18 18.86 -16.13
C SER A 179 -5.50 17.62 -15.31
N ARG A 180 -6.01 17.85 -14.09
CA ARG A 180 -6.36 16.85 -13.09
C ARG A 180 -7.46 15.92 -13.61
N MET A 181 -7.29 14.61 -13.45
CA MET A 181 -8.33 13.64 -13.76
C MET A 181 -9.07 13.28 -12.47
N ASP A 182 -10.38 13.49 -12.44
CA ASP A 182 -11.22 12.99 -11.34
C ASP A 182 -11.31 11.46 -11.43
N THR A 183 -10.99 10.81 -10.31
CA THR A 183 -10.76 9.36 -10.22
C THR A 183 -12.03 8.53 -10.01
N GLU A 184 -13.22 9.10 -10.22
CA GLU A 184 -14.50 8.46 -9.83
C GLU A 184 -14.78 7.13 -10.54
N GLU A 185 -14.19 6.89 -11.72
CA GLU A 185 -14.38 5.64 -12.48
C GLU A 185 -13.32 4.55 -12.19
N LEU A 186 -12.26 4.84 -11.42
CA LEU A 186 -11.09 3.94 -11.29
C LEU A 186 -11.35 2.65 -10.51
N PHE A 187 -12.43 2.60 -9.73
CA PHE A 187 -12.74 1.47 -8.87
C PHE A 187 -13.88 0.58 -9.40
N ILE A 188 -14.39 0.88 -10.59
CA ILE A 188 -15.42 0.09 -11.24
C ILE A 188 -14.79 -1.23 -11.71
N ASN A 189 -15.39 -2.36 -11.31
CA ASN A 189 -15.00 -3.71 -11.74
C ASN A 189 -13.56 -4.14 -11.41
N VAL A 190 -12.92 -3.51 -10.42
CA VAL A 190 -11.63 -3.98 -9.90
C VAL A 190 -11.79 -5.37 -9.27
N THR A 191 -10.96 -6.32 -9.71
CA THR A 191 -10.93 -7.71 -9.24
C THR A 191 -9.59 -8.04 -8.61
N LYS A 192 -9.64 -8.94 -7.62
CA LYS A 192 -8.45 -9.48 -6.95
C LYS A 192 -7.66 -10.34 -7.95
N PRO A 193 -6.34 -10.21 -8.07
CA PRO A 193 -5.54 -11.12 -8.90
C PRO A 193 -5.63 -12.53 -8.31
N GLU A 194 -5.66 -13.59 -9.12
CA GLU A 194 -5.67 -14.98 -8.60
C GLU A 194 -4.41 -15.29 -7.79
N LYS A 195 -3.27 -14.71 -8.19
CA LYS A 195 -2.00 -14.88 -7.50
C LYS A 195 -1.21 -13.58 -7.43
N PHE A 196 -0.35 -13.46 -6.43
CA PHE A 196 0.58 -12.34 -6.28
C PHE A 196 2.00 -12.82 -6.03
N LEU A 197 2.98 -12.02 -6.44
CA LEU A 197 4.39 -12.29 -6.22
C LEU A 197 4.74 -12.12 -4.73
N CYS A 198 5.02 -13.23 -4.07
CA CYS A 198 5.51 -13.25 -2.70
C CYS A 198 7.03 -13.09 -2.68
N GLU A 199 7.49 -12.23 -1.77
CA GLU A 199 8.90 -12.14 -1.37
C GLU A 199 8.99 -12.60 0.09
N PRO A 200 9.22 -13.91 0.34
CA PRO A 200 9.18 -14.50 1.67
C PRO A 200 10.12 -13.79 2.65
N LEU A 201 9.56 -13.28 3.75
CA LEU A 201 10.32 -12.92 4.93
C LEU A 201 10.72 -14.21 5.67
N ASN A 202 11.91 -14.20 6.25
CA ASN A 202 12.40 -15.34 7.01
C ASN A 202 11.57 -15.49 8.31
N LEU A 203 10.86 -16.60 8.48
CA LEU A 203 10.04 -16.89 9.67
C LEU A 203 10.89 -17.15 10.93
N SER A 204 12.20 -17.41 10.77
CA SER A 204 13.17 -17.57 11.84
C SER A 204 14.38 -16.69 11.55
N SER A 205 14.42 -15.47 12.10
CA SER A 205 15.58 -14.58 11.95
C SER A 205 16.82 -15.08 12.72
N THR A 206 17.40 -16.18 12.24
CA THR A 206 18.80 -16.55 12.33
C THR A 206 19.23 -17.00 10.93
N ASN A 207 19.39 -16.04 10.01
CA ASN A 207 20.19 -16.03 8.77
C ASN A 207 20.51 -17.30 7.94
N LEU A 208 19.86 -18.45 8.08
CA LEU A 208 20.12 -19.64 7.26
C LEU A 208 18.85 -20.51 7.10
N HIS A 209 18.01 -20.20 6.11
CA HIS A 209 17.23 -21.25 5.44
C HIS A 209 17.24 -20.98 3.92
N PRO A 210 17.91 -21.82 3.11
CA PRO A 210 18.40 -21.39 1.79
C PRO A 210 17.37 -21.38 0.64
N PHE A 211 16.09 -21.75 0.82
CA PHE A 211 15.17 -21.86 -0.33
C PHE A 211 13.68 -21.59 -0.02
N ARG A 212 13.28 -20.33 0.15
CA ARG A 212 11.94 -19.91 -0.29
C ARG A 212 12.12 -18.86 -1.39
N LYS A 213 12.15 -19.32 -2.63
CA LYS A 213 12.32 -18.45 -3.80
C LYS A 213 11.09 -17.57 -3.97
N GLN A 214 11.28 -16.37 -4.52
CA GLN A 214 10.18 -15.55 -5.00
C GLN A 214 9.28 -16.39 -5.91
N ALA A 215 7.98 -16.37 -5.64
CA ALA A 215 6.99 -17.19 -6.35
C ALA A 215 5.63 -16.51 -6.31
N TYR A 216 4.72 -16.94 -7.18
CA TYR A 216 3.33 -16.51 -7.15
C TYR A 216 2.52 -17.37 -6.17
N TRP A 217 1.81 -16.72 -5.25
CA TRP A 217 0.98 -17.37 -4.21
C TRP A 217 -0.48 -16.97 -4.36
N SER A 218 -1.37 -17.83 -3.88
CA SER A 218 -2.83 -17.62 -3.90
C SER A 218 -3.21 -16.33 -3.19
N SER A 219 -4.09 -15.55 -3.82
CA SER A 219 -4.76 -14.43 -3.16
C SER A 219 -6.01 -14.87 -2.39
N THR A 220 -6.45 -16.12 -2.56
CA THR A 220 -7.65 -16.73 -1.95
C THR A 220 -7.22 -17.94 -1.11
N ASP A 221 -6.79 -17.70 0.12
CA ASP A 221 -6.75 -18.73 1.17
C ASP A 221 -7.38 -18.12 2.42
#